data_AF-A0A445DIG5-F1
#
_entry.id   AF-A0A445DIG5-F1
#
_cell.length_a   1.000
_cell.length_b   1.000
_cell.length_c   1.000
_cell.angle_alpha   90.00
_cell.angle_beta   90.00
_cell.angle_gamma   90.00
#
_symmetry.space_group_name_H-M   'P 1'
#
loop_
_entity.id
_entity.type
_entity.pdbx_description
1 polymer ?
#
loop_
_entity_poly.entity_id
_entity_poly.type
_entity_poly.pdbx_seq_one_letter_code
_entity_poly.pdbx_strand_id
1 'polypeptide(L)'
;MLESWEAESFLAFPFYCLSYFIFTLEILIVALKPKNLLQMTINYMSGQKNEILMQRYGFSSPVNPWDVIKFSGNAKIHLDSFLSVFNISGLPEEYYHNKCLAINGDTFVDGAVVAAARTLPTWSDKDVPPIPSAERMAVKELQQECRQMLAQYATTSKQDEKLLDSLPNAPRTLEAAIKYRLHRKLFIEKVIQALEIYQDKILF
;
A
#
# COMPACT_ATOMS: atom_id res chain seq x y z
N MET A 1 28.15 -47.16 -11.67
CA MET A 1 27.68 -47.80 -10.43
C MET A 1 26.93 -46.72 -9.67
N LEU A 2 25.60 -46.64 -9.77
CA LEU A 2 24.60 -47.53 -9.13
C LEU A 2 24.73 -47.40 -7.61
N GLU A 3 23.71 -47.17 -6.79
CA GLU A 3 22.26 -47.12 -6.92
C GLU A 3 21.68 -46.81 -5.51
N SER A 4 20.35 -46.60 -5.44
CA SER A 4 19.43 -46.96 -4.34
C SER A 4 19.72 -46.45 -2.90
N TRP A 5 18.91 -45.57 -2.31
CA TRP A 5 17.54 -45.81 -1.77
C TRP A 5 17.45 -46.93 -0.74
N GLU A 6 17.03 -46.57 0.48
CA GLU A 6 16.21 -47.30 1.46
C GLU A 6 16.26 -46.46 2.76
N ALA A 7 15.25 -46.29 3.60
CA ALA A 7 13.81 -46.47 3.57
C ALA A 7 13.32 -45.82 4.88
N GLU A 8 12.13 -45.22 4.86
CA GLU A 8 11.02 -45.43 5.80
C GLU A 8 11.35 -45.67 7.31
N SER A 9 10.69 -45.10 8.32
CA SER A 9 9.36 -44.50 8.38
C SER A 9 9.06 -44.08 9.85
N PHE A 10 8.38 -42.94 9.97
CA PHE A 10 7.18 -42.66 10.79
C PHE A 10 7.12 -42.75 12.34
N LEU A 11 6.36 -41.76 12.84
CA LEU A 11 5.63 -41.59 14.12
C LEU A 11 6.37 -40.79 15.21
N ALA A 12 5.84 -39.72 15.82
CA ALA A 12 4.58 -38.97 15.66
C ALA A 12 4.63 -37.69 16.55
N PHE A 13 3.72 -36.74 16.26
CA PHE A 13 3.26 -35.57 17.06
C PHE A 13 4.04 -34.23 17.00
N PRO A 14 3.35 -33.07 17.11
CA PRO A 14 2.30 -32.54 16.23
C PRO A 14 2.66 -31.13 15.71
N PHE A 15 2.34 -30.84 14.45
CA PHE A 15 2.56 -29.52 13.84
C PHE A 15 1.44 -28.54 14.19
N TYR A 16 1.78 -27.51 14.98
CA TYR A 16 1.20 -26.19 14.88
C TYR A 16 2.32 -25.16 14.83
N CYS A 17 2.04 -24.05 14.14
CA CYS A 17 2.80 -22.81 14.01
C CYS A 17 3.82 -22.68 12.86
N LEU A 18 3.40 -21.85 11.90
CA LEU A 18 4.13 -20.67 11.42
C LEU A 18 5.53 -20.91 10.87
N SER A 19 5.62 -21.16 9.57
CA SER A 19 6.63 -20.56 8.68
C SER A 19 6.31 -20.99 7.25
N TYR A 20 5.94 -20.05 6.39
CA TYR A 20 6.82 -19.52 5.35
C TYR A 20 7.01 -20.46 4.15
N PHE A 21 6.92 -19.85 2.96
CA PHE A 21 7.35 -20.39 1.67
C PHE A 21 6.47 -21.49 1.04
N ILE A 22 5.32 -21.08 0.51
CA ILE A 22 4.85 -21.69 -0.73
C ILE A 22 5.36 -20.82 -1.88
N PHE A 23 6.49 -21.23 -2.43
CA PHE A 23 6.83 -21.03 -3.84
C PHE A 23 5.68 -21.63 -4.67
N THR A 24 4.90 -20.78 -5.32
CA THR A 24 4.25 -21.17 -6.57
C THR A 24 4.40 -20.03 -7.55
N LEU A 25 5.45 -20.20 -8.36
CA LEU A 25 5.71 -19.52 -9.60
C LEU A 25 4.68 -20.04 -10.62
N GLU A 26 3.42 -19.65 -10.44
CA GLU A 26 2.41 -19.80 -11.48
C GLU A 26 2.12 -18.42 -12.04
N ILE A 27 2.61 -18.20 -13.26
CA ILE A 27 2.19 -17.14 -14.16
C ILE A 27 0.72 -17.42 -14.49
N LEU A 28 -0.18 -17.09 -13.56
CA LEU A 28 -1.60 -17.04 -13.83
C LEU A 28 -1.84 -15.72 -14.57
N ILE A 29 -1.72 -15.76 -15.91
CA ILE A 29 -2.38 -14.81 -16.79
C ILE A 29 -3.87 -15.00 -16.54
N VAL A 30 -4.39 -14.40 -15.47
CA VAL A 30 -5.82 -14.16 -15.34
C VAL A 30 -6.13 -13.08 -16.36
N ALA A 31 -6.34 -13.52 -17.59
CA ALA A 31 -7.01 -12.73 -18.60
C ALA A 31 -8.40 -12.39 -18.04
N LEU A 32 -8.53 -11.20 -17.45
CA LEU A 32 -9.83 -10.53 -17.35
C LEU A 32 -10.34 -10.46 -18.80
N LYS A 33 -11.27 -11.36 -19.15
CA LYS A 33 -11.82 -11.55 -20.51
C LYS A 33 -11.93 -10.20 -21.23
N PRO A 34 -11.07 -9.88 -22.21
CA PRO A 34 -11.18 -8.62 -22.91
C PRO A 34 -12.36 -8.74 -23.88
N LYS A 35 -13.51 -8.20 -23.48
CA LYS A 35 -14.54 -7.82 -24.45
C LYS A 35 -13.97 -6.63 -25.23
N ASN A 36 -13.49 -6.91 -26.43
CA ASN A 36 -13.04 -5.97 -27.48
C ASN A 36 -11.75 -5.20 -27.20
N LEU A 37 -10.72 -5.40 -28.03
CA LEU A 37 -9.53 -4.54 -28.24
C LEU A 37 -8.91 -3.90 -26.98
N LEU A 38 -9.05 -4.54 -25.82
CA LEU A 38 -8.57 -4.00 -24.55
C LEU A 38 -7.09 -4.36 -24.42
N GLN A 39 -6.27 -3.33 -24.27
CA GLN A 39 -4.84 -3.43 -24.01
C GLN A 39 -4.54 -4.50 -22.97
N MET A 40 -3.82 -5.56 -23.37
CA MET A 40 -3.33 -6.57 -22.42
C MET A 40 -2.20 -5.96 -21.60
N THR A 41 -2.45 -5.71 -20.31
CA THR A 41 -1.42 -5.22 -19.38
C THR A 41 -0.86 -6.39 -18.56
N ILE A 42 0.44 -6.63 -18.67
CA ILE A 42 1.15 -7.57 -17.79
C ILE A 42 1.37 -6.87 -16.44
N ASN A 43 1.10 -7.57 -15.33
CA ASN A 43 1.31 -7.02 -14.00
C ASN A 43 2.81 -6.96 -13.65
N TYR A 44 3.46 -5.86 -14.03
CA TYR A 44 4.85 -5.57 -13.66
C TYR A 44 5.02 -5.16 -12.18
N MET A 45 3.92 -4.92 -11.46
CA MET A 45 3.96 -4.42 -10.09
C MET A 45 4.04 -5.55 -9.05
N SER A 46 4.61 -6.72 -9.36
CA SER A 46 4.83 -7.77 -8.36
C SER A 46 5.95 -7.38 -7.38
N GLY A 47 5.60 -6.63 -6.33
CA GLY A 47 6.50 -6.29 -5.22
C GLY A 47 7.48 -5.14 -5.49
N GLN A 48 7.38 -4.42 -6.61
CA GLN A 48 8.34 -3.38 -6.96
C GLN A 48 7.87 -1.96 -6.61
N LYS A 49 8.74 -1.21 -5.94
CA LYS A 49 8.54 0.20 -5.58
C LYS A 49 8.64 1.09 -6.81
N ASN A 50 8.00 2.26 -6.77
CA ASN A 50 8.08 3.25 -7.85
C ASN A 50 9.52 3.69 -8.14
N GLU A 51 10.40 3.73 -7.13
CA GLU A 51 11.83 4.02 -7.32
C GLU A 51 12.51 3.00 -8.25
N ILE A 52 12.24 1.71 -8.05
CA ILE A 52 12.82 0.63 -8.86
C ILE A 52 12.22 0.65 -10.27
N LEU A 53 10.90 0.87 -10.38
CA LEU A 53 10.22 0.97 -11.67
C LEU A 53 10.75 2.16 -12.49
N MET A 54 10.99 3.29 -11.84
CA MET A 54 11.54 4.47 -12.49
C MET A 54 12.98 4.23 -12.94
N GLN A 55 13.83 3.64 -12.09
CA GLN A 55 15.23 3.36 -12.42
C GLN A 55 15.39 2.34 -13.55
N ARG A 56 14.54 1.30 -13.59
CA ARG A 56 14.68 0.18 -14.55
C ARG A 56 13.88 0.37 -15.83
N TYR A 57 12.69 0.96 -15.73
CA TYR A 57 11.71 0.99 -16.82
C TYR A 57 11.25 2.41 -17.18
N GLY A 58 11.65 3.43 -16.41
CA GLY A 58 11.33 4.83 -16.72
C GLY A 58 9.85 5.17 -16.56
N PHE A 59 9.13 4.48 -15.68
CA PHE A 59 7.73 4.81 -15.37
C PHE A 59 7.45 4.69 -13.88
N SER A 60 6.32 5.26 -13.46
CA SER A 60 5.80 5.13 -12.10
C SER A 60 4.28 5.16 -12.13
N SER A 61 3.64 4.69 -11.06
CA SER A 61 2.19 4.68 -10.92
C SER A 61 1.76 5.35 -9.61
N PRO A 62 0.74 6.23 -9.63
CA PRO A 62 0.22 6.86 -8.42
C PRO A 62 -0.51 5.86 -7.51
N VAL A 63 -0.96 4.73 -8.05
CA VAL A 63 -1.73 3.69 -7.35
C VAL A 63 -0.91 2.41 -7.14
N ASN A 64 0.42 2.52 -7.04
CA ASN A 64 1.30 1.37 -6.81
C ASN A 64 1.12 0.82 -5.38
N PRO A 65 0.65 -0.44 -5.20
CA PRO A 65 0.41 -1.03 -3.89
C PRO A 65 1.68 -1.39 -3.10
N TRP A 66 2.85 -1.24 -3.71
CA TRP A 66 4.14 -1.55 -3.10
C TRP A 66 5.01 -0.32 -2.88
N ASP A 67 4.50 0.90 -3.15
CA ASP A 67 5.27 2.10 -2.87
C ASP A 67 5.49 2.27 -1.36
N VAL A 68 6.60 2.93 -1.00
CA VAL A 68 7.03 3.04 0.40
C VAL A 68 7.38 4.47 0.77
N ILE A 69 6.72 5.02 1.78
CA ILE A 69 7.17 6.22 2.50
C ILE A 69 7.96 5.79 3.73
N LYS A 70 9.08 6.49 4.00
CA LYS A 70 9.92 6.22 5.17
C LYS A 70 9.60 7.26 6.23
N PHE A 71 8.85 6.86 7.25
CA PHE A 71 8.64 7.67 8.44
C PHE A 71 9.88 7.57 9.35
N SER A 72 10.22 8.69 9.96
CA SER A 72 11.34 8.89 10.87
C SER A 72 10.87 9.12 12.31
N GLY A 73 9.58 9.44 12.50
CA GLY A 73 8.96 9.60 13.81
C GLY A 73 8.75 8.27 14.55
N ASN A 74 8.48 8.40 15.86
CA ASN A 74 8.14 7.26 16.74
C ASN A 74 6.63 7.06 16.90
N ALA A 75 5.81 7.87 16.23
CA ALA A 75 4.36 7.70 16.22
C ALA A 75 4.01 6.33 15.63
N LYS A 76 3.08 5.60 16.27
CA LYS A 76 2.60 4.33 15.75
C LYS A 76 1.09 4.22 15.91
N ILE A 77 0.43 3.64 14.92
CA ILE A 77 -1.01 3.37 14.95
C ILE A 77 -1.27 1.86 15.01
N HIS A 78 -2.44 1.45 15.48
CA HIS A 78 -2.80 0.03 15.49
C HIS A 78 -3.12 -0.45 14.08
N LEU A 79 -2.44 -1.50 13.61
CA LEU A 79 -2.58 -1.97 12.23
C LEU A 79 -4.00 -2.47 11.94
N ASP A 80 -4.54 -3.34 12.79
CA ASP A 80 -5.83 -3.98 12.53
C ASP A 80 -6.98 -2.96 12.61
N SER A 81 -6.84 -1.94 13.46
CA SER A 81 -7.80 -0.84 13.52
C SER A 81 -7.77 0.02 12.25
N PHE A 82 -6.57 0.29 11.71
CA PHE A 82 -6.45 1.00 10.44
C PHE A 82 -7.05 0.18 9.29
N LEU A 83 -6.75 -1.11 9.22
CA LEU A 83 -7.25 -2.00 8.17
C LEU A 83 -8.77 -2.24 8.28
N SER A 84 -9.34 -2.29 9.48
CA SER A 84 -10.78 -2.47 9.70
C SER A 84 -11.58 -1.25 9.24
N VAL A 85 -11.03 -0.03 9.40
CA VAL A 85 -11.64 1.19 8.86
C VAL A 85 -11.79 1.10 7.35
N PHE A 86 -10.82 0.55 6.63
CA PHE A 86 -10.88 0.41 5.16
C PHE A 86 -11.47 -0.92 4.67
N ASN A 87 -12.00 -1.75 5.57
CA ASN A 87 -12.55 -3.08 5.25
C ASN A 87 -11.55 -3.99 4.49
N ILE A 88 -10.25 -3.87 4.82
CA ILE A 88 -9.17 -4.62 4.15
C ILE A 88 -8.92 -5.97 4.85
N SER A 89 -8.97 -6.03 6.18
CA SER A 89 -8.66 -7.25 6.95
C SER A 89 -9.78 -7.74 7.88
N GLY A 90 -10.86 -6.98 8.03
CA GLY A 90 -11.81 -7.21 9.13
C GLY A 90 -12.90 -8.24 8.82
N LEU A 91 -13.00 -9.26 9.66
CA LEU A 91 -14.27 -9.93 9.94
C LEU A 91 -15.26 -8.89 10.50
N PRO A 92 -16.57 -8.99 10.24
CA PRO A 92 -17.55 -7.97 10.65
C PRO A 92 -17.69 -7.78 12.17
N GLU A 93 -17.01 -8.59 12.98
CA GLU A 93 -17.04 -8.63 14.45
C GLU A 93 -15.82 -7.95 15.11
N GLU A 94 -14.84 -7.45 14.34
CA GLU A 94 -13.66 -6.76 14.87
C GLU A 94 -13.91 -5.27 15.21
N TYR A 95 -13.09 -4.71 16.11
CA TYR A 95 -13.16 -3.31 16.53
C TYR A 95 -13.03 -2.35 15.34
N TYR A 96 -13.93 -1.35 15.29
CA TYR A 96 -14.00 -0.29 14.27
C TYR A 96 -14.37 -0.73 12.84
N HIS A 97 -14.97 -1.91 12.67
CA HIS A 97 -15.50 -2.35 11.37
C HIS A 97 -16.54 -1.37 10.80
N ASN A 98 -16.21 -0.73 9.68
CA ASN A 98 -17.05 0.28 9.06
C ASN A 98 -17.96 -0.33 7.97
N LYS A 99 -19.17 -0.75 8.36
CA LYS A 99 -20.20 -1.22 7.42
C LYS A 99 -20.62 -0.17 6.38
N CYS A 100 -20.38 1.11 6.63
CA CYS A 100 -20.83 2.21 5.75
C CYS A 100 -19.99 2.34 4.48
N LEU A 101 -18.71 1.95 4.55
CA LEU A 101 -17.78 1.91 3.41
C LEU A 101 -18.12 0.74 2.46
N ALA A 102 -18.53 -0.40 3.01
CA ALA A 102 -19.02 -1.53 2.22
C ALA A 102 -20.32 -1.26 1.41
N ILE A 103 -21.15 -0.29 1.83
CA ILE A 103 -22.46 -0.03 1.21
C ILE A 103 -22.36 0.85 -0.05
N ASN A 104 -21.35 1.73 -0.14
CA ASN A 104 -21.27 2.74 -1.20
C ASN A 104 -20.35 2.39 -2.38
N GLY A 105 -19.82 1.16 -2.45
CA GLY A 105 -18.96 0.73 -3.56
C GLY A 105 -17.67 1.55 -3.63
N ASP A 106 -16.83 1.45 -2.61
CA ASP A 106 -15.70 2.35 -2.39
C ASP A 106 -14.65 2.35 -3.51
N THR A 107 -14.69 3.40 -4.34
CA THR A 107 -13.57 3.82 -5.20
C THR A 107 -12.38 4.40 -4.44
N PHE A 108 -12.47 4.58 -3.12
CA PHE A 108 -11.38 5.19 -2.35
C PHE A 108 -10.22 4.22 -2.08
N VAL A 109 -10.52 2.95 -1.81
CA VAL A 109 -9.53 1.91 -1.54
C VAL A 109 -8.85 1.53 -2.86
N ASP A 110 -7.74 2.20 -3.13
CA ASP A 110 -6.87 1.94 -4.27
C ASP A 110 -5.57 1.25 -3.81
N GLY A 111 -4.68 0.96 -4.76
CA GLY A 111 -3.37 0.42 -4.43
C GLY A 111 -2.58 1.34 -3.49
N ALA A 112 -2.75 2.66 -3.57
CA ALA A 112 -2.06 3.59 -2.68
C ALA A 112 -2.51 3.46 -1.21
N VAL A 113 -3.80 3.21 -0.93
CA VAL A 113 -4.25 2.93 0.45
C VAL A 113 -3.64 1.64 0.99
N VAL A 114 -3.53 0.60 0.15
CA VAL A 114 -2.86 -0.66 0.53
C VAL A 114 -1.36 -0.44 0.78
N ALA A 115 -0.71 0.41 -0.02
CA ALA A 115 0.67 0.82 0.21
C ALA A 115 0.81 1.64 1.51
N ALA A 116 -0.15 2.52 1.81
CA ALA A 116 -0.18 3.27 3.07
C ALA A 116 -0.20 2.32 4.28
N ALA A 117 -1.11 1.33 4.28
CA ALA A 117 -1.20 0.34 5.36
C ALA A 117 0.12 -0.43 5.61
N ARG A 118 0.90 -0.69 4.55
CA ARG A 118 2.20 -1.37 4.64
C ARG A 118 3.34 -0.49 5.15
N THR A 119 3.18 0.82 5.06
CA THR A 119 4.28 1.78 5.23
C THR A 119 4.15 2.60 6.50
N LEU A 120 2.93 2.76 6.99
CA LEU A 120 2.69 3.43 8.25
C LEU A 120 3.36 2.65 9.39
N PRO A 121 4.05 3.36 10.30
CA PRO A 121 4.60 2.73 11.50
C PRO A 121 3.44 2.22 12.34
N THR A 122 3.40 0.90 12.52
CA THR A 122 2.30 0.21 13.16
C THR A 122 2.79 -0.69 14.29
N TRP A 123 1.88 -0.99 15.21
CA TRP A 123 2.03 -2.05 16.19
C TRP A 123 0.82 -2.98 16.11
N SER A 124 1.04 -4.25 16.45
CA SER A 124 0.02 -5.29 16.50
C SER A 124 0.24 -6.07 17.80
N ASP A 125 -0.28 -5.56 18.92
CA ASP A 125 -0.26 -6.30 20.18
C ASP A 125 -1.59 -7.02 20.37
N LYS A 126 -1.53 -8.30 20.75
CA LYS A 126 -2.72 -9.13 21.00
C LYS A 126 -3.47 -8.75 22.28
N ASP A 127 -2.85 -7.96 23.17
CA ASP A 127 -3.32 -7.82 24.56
C ASP A 127 -3.60 -6.38 25.03
N VAL A 128 -3.40 -5.33 24.19
CA VAL A 128 -3.67 -3.94 24.59
C VAL A 128 -4.68 -3.29 23.65
N PRO A 129 -5.85 -2.86 24.15
CA PRO A 129 -6.82 -2.17 23.30
C PRO A 129 -6.24 -0.84 22.83
N PRO A 130 -6.43 -0.47 21.56
CA PRO A 130 -6.02 0.84 21.06
C PRO A 130 -6.75 1.94 21.82
N ILE A 131 -6.00 2.83 22.46
CA ILE A 131 -6.56 3.98 23.19
C ILE A 131 -6.87 5.10 22.17
N PRO A 132 -8.14 5.49 21.97
CA PRO A 132 -8.52 6.47 20.93
C PRO A 132 -7.77 7.80 21.02
N SER A 133 -7.49 8.29 22.23
CA SER A 133 -6.75 9.54 22.43
C SER A 133 -5.29 9.44 21.99
N ALA A 134 -4.61 8.33 22.30
CA ALA A 134 -3.24 8.07 21.90
C ALA A 134 -3.14 7.93 20.37
N GLU A 135 -4.07 7.22 19.76
CA GLU A 135 -4.10 7.05 18.30
C GLU A 135 -4.32 8.37 17.57
N ARG A 136 -5.24 9.21 18.04
CA ARG A 136 -5.45 10.54 17.43
C ARG A 136 -4.22 11.43 17.52
N MET A 137 -3.43 11.33 18.59
CA MET A 137 -2.15 12.04 18.68
C MET A 137 -1.14 11.47 17.67
N ALA A 138 -0.99 10.15 17.62
CA ALA A 138 -0.09 9.49 16.66
C ALA A 138 -0.46 9.83 15.20
N VAL A 139 -1.75 9.84 14.87
CA VAL A 139 -2.23 10.21 13.53
C VAL A 139 -1.87 11.65 13.17
N LYS A 140 -2.02 12.59 14.11
CA LYS A 140 -1.64 13.99 13.88
C LYS A 140 -0.13 14.15 13.67
N GLU A 141 0.69 13.42 14.41
CA GLU A 141 2.14 13.41 14.23
C GLU A 141 2.53 12.87 12.85
N LEU A 142 1.91 11.75 12.42
CA LEU A 142 2.14 11.18 11.10
C LEU A 142 1.68 12.11 9.96
N GLN A 143 0.53 12.77 10.12
CA GLN A 143 0.07 13.79 9.17
C GLN A 143 1.03 14.98 9.09
N GLN A 144 1.57 15.42 10.22
CA GLN A 144 2.56 16.50 10.25
C GLN A 144 3.84 16.10 9.53
N GLU A 145 4.32 14.87 9.74
CA GLU A 145 5.49 14.35 9.03
C GLU A 145 5.25 14.27 7.52
N CYS A 146 4.09 13.77 7.08
CA CYS A 146 3.71 13.79 5.66
C CYS A 146 3.71 15.21 5.07
N ARG A 147 3.20 16.21 5.81
CA ARG A 147 3.22 17.62 5.38
C ARG A 147 4.64 18.17 5.29
N GLN A 148 5.53 17.79 6.22
CA GLN A 148 6.96 18.14 6.15
C GLN A 148 7.63 17.52 4.92
N MET A 149 7.34 16.26 4.60
CA MET A 149 7.83 15.61 3.38
C MET A 149 7.35 16.33 2.12
N LEU A 150 6.09 16.78 2.07
CA LEU A 150 5.57 17.57 0.96
C LEU A 150 6.26 18.93 0.85
N ALA A 151 6.56 19.58 1.97
CA ALA A 151 7.25 20.87 2.00
C ALA A 151 8.72 20.80 1.52
N GLN A 152 9.34 19.62 1.52
CA GLN A 152 10.69 19.43 0.96
C GLN A 152 10.72 19.52 -0.57
N TYR A 153 9.58 19.37 -1.25
CA TYR A 153 9.51 19.50 -2.70
C TYR A 153 9.49 20.98 -3.10
N ALA A 154 10.28 21.34 -4.12
CA ALA A 154 10.30 22.70 -4.67
C ALA A 154 8.99 23.10 -5.37
N THR A 155 8.19 22.12 -5.84
CA THR A 155 6.93 22.35 -6.53
C THR A 155 5.77 21.65 -5.82
N THR A 156 4.54 22.11 -6.06
CA THR A 156 3.32 21.45 -5.59
C THR A 156 2.82 20.38 -6.58
N SER A 157 1.89 19.52 -6.16
CA SER A 157 1.21 18.54 -7.04
C SER A 157 0.51 19.23 -8.22
N LYS A 158 -0.30 20.25 -7.94
CA LYS A 158 -1.01 21.06 -8.96
C LYS A 158 -0.08 21.75 -9.96
N GLN A 159 1.08 22.21 -9.51
CA GLN A 159 2.09 22.80 -10.40
C GLN A 159 2.68 21.75 -11.35
N ASP A 160 2.93 20.53 -10.85
CA ASP A 160 3.47 19.45 -11.67
C ASP A 160 2.46 18.94 -12.70
N GLU A 161 1.17 18.86 -12.34
CA GLU A 161 0.08 18.57 -13.28
C GLU A 161 0.03 19.62 -14.39
N LYS A 162 -0.02 20.90 -14.02
CA LYS A 162 -0.01 22.00 -15.00
C LYS A 162 1.23 21.97 -15.90
N LEU A 163 2.37 21.57 -15.35
CA LEU A 163 3.63 21.48 -16.10
C LEU A 163 3.56 20.35 -17.13
N LEU A 164 2.98 19.20 -16.79
CA LEU A 164 2.71 18.11 -17.72
C LEU A 164 1.76 18.55 -18.84
N ASP A 165 0.67 19.23 -18.50
CA ASP A 165 -0.33 19.71 -19.48
C ASP A 165 0.26 20.76 -20.44
N SER A 166 1.18 21.59 -19.94
CA SER A 166 1.81 22.66 -20.73
C SER A 166 2.89 22.17 -21.70
N LEU A 167 3.33 20.92 -21.60
CA LEU A 167 4.46 20.36 -22.36
C LEU A 167 4.05 19.16 -23.23
N PRO A 168 3.18 19.35 -24.24
CA PRO A 168 2.68 18.25 -25.08
C PRO A 168 3.76 17.52 -25.88
N ASN A 169 4.92 18.16 -26.11
CA ASN A 169 6.05 17.60 -26.88
C ASN A 169 7.32 17.41 -26.03
N ALA A 170 7.19 17.25 -24.70
CA ALA A 170 8.35 16.99 -23.85
C ALA A 170 9.06 15.67 -24.22
N PRO A 171 10.39 15.59 -24.04
CA PRO A 171 11.07 14.31 -24.14
C PRO A 171 10.53 13.34 -23.08
N ARG A 172 10.35 12.06 -23.46
CA ARG A 172 9.78 11.01 -22.59
C ARG A 172 10.48 10.89 -21.24
N THR A 173 11.79 11.16 -21.20
CA THR A 173 12.59 11.14 -19.97
C THR A 173 12.20 12.26 -19.00
N LEU A 174 11.95 13.47 -19.51
CA LEU A 174 11.48 14.60 -18.71
C LEU A 174 10.06 14.34 -18.20
N GLU A 175 9.18 13.87 -19.08
CA GLU A 175 7.80 13.51 -18.72
C GLU A 175 7.77 12.45 -17.60
N ALA A 176 8.56 11.38 -17.72
CA ALA A 176 8.67 10.34 -16.71
C ALA A 176 9.21 10.87 -15.38
N ALA A 177 10.20 11.76 -15.40
CA ALA A 177 10.74 12.38 -14.18
C ALA A 177 9.71 13.28 -13.48
N ILE A 178 8.94 14.08 -14.23
CA ILE A 178 7.87 14.92 -13.68
C ILE A 178 6.75 14.04 -13.12
N LYS A 179 6.34 12.99 -13.85
CA LYS A 179 5.34 12.02 -13.39
C LYS A 179 5.78 11.31 -12.12
N TYR A 180 7.04 10.88 -12.03
CA TYR A 180 7.59 10.26 -10.82
C TYR A 180 7.50 11.20 -9.60
N ARG A 181 7.91 12.45 -9.77
CA ARG A 181 7.81 13.48 -8.73
C ARG A 181 6.35 13.74 -8.33
N LEU A 182 5.45 13.84 -9.30
CA LEU A 182 4.01 14.05 -9.08
C LEU A 182 3.38 12.87 -8.33
N HIS A 183 3.57 11.64 -8.82
CA HIS A 183 3.02 10.43 -8.22
C HIS A 183 3.48 10.27 -6.77
N ARG A 184 4.72 10.64 -6.46
CA ARG A 184 5.23 10.61 -5.08
C ARG A 184 4.49 11.56 -4.16
N LYS A 185 4.14 12.77 -4.63
CA LYS A 185 3.34 13.74 -3.86
C LYS A 185 1.90 13.28 -3.70
N LEU A 186 1.28 12.82 -4.79
CA LEU A 186 -0.08 12.28 -4.76
C LEU A 186 -0.19 11.11 -3.78
N PHE A 187 0.83 10.24 -3.72
CA PHE A 187 0.88 9.16 -2.76
C PHE A 187 0.88 9.68 -1.32
N ILE A 188 1.74 10.66 -0.98
CA ILE A 188 1.78 11.27 0.36
C ILE A 188 0.45 11.97 0.70
N GLU A 189 -0.15 12.70 -0.24
CA GLU A 189 -1.46 13.34 -0.07
C GLU A 189 -2.56 12.29 0.19
N LYS A 190 -2.53 11.16 -0.52
CA LYS A 190 -3.45 10.04 -0.30
C LYS A 190 -3.26 9.40 1.08
N VAL A 191 -2.02 9.28 1.58
CA VAL A 191 -1.76 8.83 2.95
C VAL A 191 -2.36 9.80 3.98
N ILE A 192 -2.22 11.12 3.77
CA ILE A 192 -2.86 12.11 4.65
C ILE A 192 -4.37 11.93 4.66
N GLN A 193 -5.01 11.78 3.50
CA GLN A 193 -6.46 11.54 3.42
C GLN A 193 -6.88 10.24 4.12
N ALA A 194 -6.11 9.16 3.96
CA ALA A 194 -6.39 7.90 4.66
C ALA A 194 -6.27 8.06 6.18
N LEU A 195 -5.29 8.82 6.66
CA LEU A 195 -5.12 9.15 8.07
C LEU A 195 -6.26 10.03 8.61
N GLU A 196 -6.77 10.98 7.82
CA GLU A 196 -7.94 11.81 8.18
C GLU A 196 -9.20 10.95 8.34
N ILE A 197 -9.47 10.05 7.38
CA ILE A 197 -10.59 9.10 7.46
C ILE A 197 -10.44 8.20 8.70
N TYR A 198 -9.23 7.71 8.96
CA TYR A 198 -8.95 6.91 10.14
C TYR A 198 -9.25 7.69 11.44
N GLN A 199 -8.80 8.94 11.53
CA GLN A 199 -9.04 9.80 12.69
C GLN A 199 -10.53 10.04 12.96
N ASP A 200 -11.33 10.26 11.91
CA ASP A 200 -12.77 10.52 12.01
C ASP A 200 -13.56 9.26 12.41
N LYS A 201 -13.04 8.08 12.07
CA LYS A 201 -13.69 6.78 12.31
C LYS A 201 -13.28 6.11 13.63
N ILE A 202 -12.20 6.55 14.25
CA ILE A 202 -11.87 6.20 15.64
C ILE A 202 -12.91 6.87 16.56
N LEU A 203 -13.98 6.13 16.84
CA LEU A 203 -15.03 6.50 17.79
C LEU A 203 -14.53 6.27 19.22
N PHE A 204 -14.99 7.11 20.15
CA PHE A 204 -14.82 6.90 21.60
C PHE A 204 -15.73 5.78 22.09
#